data_AF-A0A7V8XVD3-F1
#
_entry.id   AF-A0A7V8XVD3-F1
#
_cell.length_a   1.000
_cell.length_b   1.000
_cell.length_c   1.000
_cell.angle_alpha   90.00
_cell.angle_beta   90.00
_cell.angle_gamma   90.00
#
_symmetry.space_group_name_H-M   'P 1'
#
loop_
_entity.id
_entity.type
_entity.pdbx_description
1 polymer ?
#
loop_
_entity_poly.entity_id
_entity_poly.type
_entity_poly.pdbx_seq_one_letter_code
_entity_poly.pdbx_strand_id
1 'polypeptide(L)'
;MNRHSKLSLAAVLLAGACAVRQAEVPPLPVEAVSGHVTDGPTGTWFTPCSSAGGTSRWWVTYVDASVAQARNARNAGLLRTGQRTFVRWRASGTDDRLLGPGGPALLVRDIFEIRASSDDDCRRQDR
;
A
#
# COMPACT_ATOMS: atom_id res chain seq x y z
N MET A 1 27.69 -69.45 13.08
CA MET A 1 29.03 -68.95 13.46
C MET A 1 28.98 -67.44 13.55
N ASN A 2 29.39 -66.92 14.71
CA ASN A 2 29.44 -65.52 15.15
C ASN A 2 30.06 -64.53 14.15
N ARG A 3 29.55 -63.29 14.16
CA ARG A 3 30.29 -62.01 14.25
C ARG A 3 29.27 -60.86 14.35
N HIS A 4 29.22 -60.11 15.45
CA HIS A 4 29.94 -58.84 15.70
C HIS A 4 29.56 -57.78 14.63
N SER A 5 29.11 -56.55 14.90
CA SER A 5 29.38 -55.65 16.01
C SER A 5 28.40 -54.47 15.99
N LYS A 6 28.25 -53.85 17.16
CA LYS A 6 27.48 -52.64 17.46
C LYS A 6 28.01 -51.45 16.65
N LEU A 7 27.12 -50.67 16.04
CA LEU A 7 27.38 -49.33 15.55
C LEU A 7 26.39 -48.38 16.22
N SER A 8 26.81 -47.78 17.32
CA SER A 8 26.14 -46.64 17.95
C SER A 8 26.71 -45.37 17.35
N LEU A 9 25.93 -44.68 16.54
CA LEU A 9 26.09 -43.24 16.27
C LEU A 9 24.70 -42.62 16.26
N ALA A 10 24.27 -42.12 17.41
CA ALA A 10 23.18 -41.16 17.46
C ALA A 10 23.83 -39.78 17.63
N ALA A 11 24.10 -39.12 16.50
CA ALA A 11 24.47 -37.72 16.46
C ALA A 11 23.27 -36.90 16.97
N VAL A 12 23.38 -36.35 18.16
CA VAL A 12 22.43 -35.36 18.68
C VAL A 12 22.67 -34.07 17.92
N LEU A 13 22.02 -33.93 16.77
CA LEU A 13 21.88 -32.66 16.07
C LEU A 13 20.95 -31.79 16.91
N LEU A 14 21.53 -30.95 17.77
CA LEU A 14 20.86 -29.81 18.37
C LEU A 14 20.50 -28.84 17.24
N ALA A 15 19.35 -29.07 16.61
CA ALA A 15 18.67 -28.08 15.81
C ALA A 15 18.21 -26.96 16.76
N GLY A 16 19.12 -26.01 17.01
CA GLY A 16 18.75 -24.72 17.57
C GLY A 16 17.79 -24.05 16.61
N ALA A 17 16.50 -24.23 16.85
CA ALA A 17 15.48 -23.45 16.20
C ALA A 17 15.70 -21.99 16.62
N CYS A 18 16.38 -21.22 15.79
CA CYS A 18 16.22 -19.78 15.75
C CYS A 18 14.77 -19.52 15.34
N ALA A 19 13.85 -19.66 16.29
CA ALA A 19 12.58 -18.98 16.24
C ALA A 19 12.90 -17.49 16.36
N VAL A 20 13.30 -16.88 15.25
CA VAL A 20 13.24 -15.44 15.09
C VAL A 20 11.77 -15.12 15.33
N ARG A 21 11.46 -14.66 16.54
CA ARG A 21 10.22 -13.94 16.79
C ARG A 21 10.29 -12.73 15.87
N GLN A 22 9.72 -12.86 14.67
CA GLN A 22 9.45 -11.72 13.83
C GLN A 22 8.58 -10.82 14.69
N ALA A 23 9.17 -9.72 15.16
CA ALA A 23 8.40 -8.68 15.81
C ALA A 23 7.30 -8.30 14.82
N GLU A 24 6.07 -8.63 15.19
CA GLU A 24 4.90 -8.33 14.38
C GLU A 24 4.84 -6.82 14.27
N VAL A 25 5.20 -6.28 13.10
CA VAL A 25 5.13 -4.85 12.85
C VAL A 25 3.66 -4.48 13.03
N PRO A 26 3.33 -3.58 13.97
CA PRO A 26 1.94 -3.23 14.22
C PRO A 26 1.31 -2.76 12.90
N PRO A 27 0.07 -3.18 12.61
CA PRO A 27 -0.57 -2.80 11.37
C PRO A 27 -0.69 -1.28 11.29
N LEU A 28 -0.32 -0.71 10.15
CA LEU A 28 -0.46 0.72 9.93
C LEU A 28 -1.94 1.13 10.07
N PRO A 29 -2.23 2.29 10.69
CA PRO A 29 -3.60 2.76 10.83
C PRO A 29 -4.25 2.92 9.45
N VAL A 30 -5.55 2.65 9.36
CA VAL A 30 -6.33 2.78 8.12
C VAL A 30 -7.34 3.91 8.29
N GLU A 31 -7.21 4.94 7.48
CA GLU A 31 -8.02 6.15 7.57
C GLU A 31 -8.75 6.42 6.25
N ALA A 32 -9.92 7.03 6.36
CA ALA A 32 -10.60 7.56 5.18
C ALA A 32 -9.94 8.89 4.80
N VAL A 33 -9.42 8.97 3.59
CA VAL A 33 -8.81 10.19 3.06
C VAL A 33 -9.34 10.47 1.66
N SER A 34 -9.37 11.75 1.31
CA SER A 34 -9.81 12.22 0.01
C SER A 34 -8.83 13.22 -0.56
N GLY A 35 -8.82 13.33 -1.88
CA GLY A 35 -7.88 14.18 -2.58
C GLY A 35 -7.89 13.89 -4.05
N HIS A 36 -6.81 14.30 -4.69
CA HIS A 36 -6.66 14.17 -6.13
C HIS A 36 -5.55 13.22 -6.47
N VAL A 37 -5.83 12.34 -7.42
CA VAL A 37 -4.87 11.42 -8.00
C VAL A 37 -4.48 11.90 -9.38
N THR A 38 -3.20 11.78 -9.70
CA THR A 38 -2.69 11.84 -11.07
C THR A 38 -1.99 10.53 -11.37
N ASP A 39 -2.52 9.79 -12.33
CA ASP A 39 -1.86 8.58 -12.85
C ASP A 39 -0.83 9.00 -13.91
N GLY A 40 0.40 8.51 -13.80
CA GLY A 40 1.51 8.88 -14.68
C GLY A 40 2.29 7.66 -15.15
N PRO A 41 3.21 7.83 -16.11
CA PRO A 41 4.02 6.73 -16.64
C PRO A 41 4.94 6.10 -15.59
N THR A 42 5.34 6.89 -14.59
CA THR A 42 6.20 6.42 -13.50
C THR A 42 5.41 5.84 -12.34
N GLY A 43 4.10 6.14 -12.23
CA GLY A 43 3.22 5.65 -11.18
C GLY A 43 2.14 6.65 -10.80
N THR A 44 1.46 6.37 -9.70
CA THR A 44 0.29 7.11 -9.26
C THR A 44 0.64 8.02 -8.08
N TRP A 45 0.26 9.30 -8.18
CA TRP A 45 0.50 10.30 -7.13
C TRP A 45 -0.80 10.85 -6.57
N PHE A 46 -0.87 11.00 -5.25
CA PHE A 46 -2.01 11.54 -4.53
C PHE A 46 -1.67 12.87 -3.86
N THR A 47 -2.58 13.83 -3.93
CA THR A 47 -2.50 15.09 -3.19
C THR A 47 -3.70 15.17 -2.26
N PRO A 48 -3.52 15.09 -0.93
CA PRO A 48 -4.62 15.13 0.02
C PRO A 48 -5.29 16.50 0.02
N CYS A 49 -6.61 16.52 0.21
CA CYS A 49 -7.38 17.77 0.30
C CYS A 49 -6.94 18.68 1.46
N SER A 50 -6.42 18.11 2.55
CA SER A 50 -5.92 18.85 3.72
C SER A 50 -4.56 19.53 3.50
N SER A 51 -3.87 19.27 2.37
CA SER A 51 -2.59 19.93 2.09
C SER A 51 -2.80 21.39 1.66
N ALA A 52 -2.48 22.32 2.56
CA ALA A 52 -2.47 23.75 2.24
C ALA A 52 -1.53 24.02 1.06
N GLY A 53 -2.09 24.45 -0.09
CA GLY A 53 -1.31 24.79 -1.29
C GLY A 53 -0.94 23.63 -2.21
N GLY A 54 -1.40 22.40 -1.96
CA GLY A 54 -1.32 21.28 -2.92
C GLY A 54 0.07 20.78 -3.30
N THR A 55 1.13 21.17 -2.57
CA THR A 55 2.52 20.82 -2.90
C THR A 55 2.94 19.45 -2.38
N SER A 56 2.32 18.96 -1.31
CA SER A 56 2.58 17.61 -0.80
C SER A 56 1.93 16.56 -1.69
N ARG A 57 2.76 15.71 -2.30
CA ARG A 57 2.31 14.57 -3.10
C ARG A 57 2.78 13.28 -2.44
N TRP A 58 1.87 12.34 -2.29
CA TRP A 58 2.09 11.05 -1.67
C TRP A 58 2.06 9.99 -2.75
N TRP A 59 3.03 9.07 -2.71
CA TRP A 59 3.04 7.94 -3.62
C TRP A 59 1.86 7.01 -3.33
N VAL A 60 1.28 6.40 -4.36
CA VAL A 60 0.11 5.52 -4.19
C VAL A 60 0.46 4.09 -4.57
N THR A 61 0.26 3.18 -3.63
CA THR A 61 0.36 1.74 -3.84
C THR A 61 -0.99 1.10 -3.54
N TYR A 62 -1.57 0.43 -4.53
CA TYR A 62 -2.80 -0.33 -4.37
C TYR A 62 -2.49 -1.70 -3.77
N VAL A 63 -3.18 -2.07 -2.69
CA VAL A 63 -3.09 -3.38 -2.04
C VAL A 63 -4.46 -4.03 -1.93
N ASP A 64 -4.48 -5.35 -1.74
CA ASP A 64 -5.69 -6.14 -1.49
C ASP A 64 -6.80 -5.88 -2.55
N ALA A 65 -8.02 -5.57 -2.10
CA ALA A 65 -9.18 -5.34 -2.96
C ALA A 65 -9.01 -4.11 -3.88
N SER A 66 -8.25 -3.10 -3.46
CA SER A 66 -8.07 -1.87 -4.24
C SER A 66 -7.35 -2.10 -5.58
N VAL A 67 -6.56 -3.18 -5.72
CA VAL A 67 -5.90 -3.53 -6.99
C VAL A 67 -6.93 -3.77 -8.08
N ALA A 68 -7.97 -4.56 -7.77
CA ALA A 68 -9.05 -4.84 -8.71
C ALA A 68 -9.92 -3.59 -8.94
N GLN A 69 -10.21 -2.80 -7.90
CA GLN A 69 -10.99 -1.58 -8.01
C GLN A 69 -10.30 -0.53 -8.91
N ALA A 70 -8.99 -0.32 -8.73
CA ALA A 70 -8.21 0.62 -9.54
C ALA A 70 -8.12 0.14 -11.00
N ARG A 71 -7.92 -1.16 -11.24
CA ARG A 71 -7.96 -1.72 -12.60
C ARG A 71 -9.32 -1.51 -13.26
N ASN A 72 -10.42 -1.78 -12.55
CA ASN A 72 -11.77 -1.58 -13.06
C ASN A 72 -12.03 -0.10 -13.38
N ALA A 73 -11.58 0.82 -12.53
CA ALA A 73 -11.70 2.25 -12.77
C ALA A 73 -10.89 2.73 -13.98
N ARG A 74 -9.70 2.18 -14.23
CA ARG A 74 -8.93 2.43 -15.47
C ARG A 74 -9.68 1.93 -16.70
N ASN A 75 -10.19 0.70 -16.65
CA ASN A 75 -10.97 0.11 -17.75
C ASN A 75 -12.26 0.88 -18.04
N ALA A 76 -12.88 1.45 -17.01
CA ALA A 76 -14.07 2.31 -17.14
C ALA A 76 -13.74 3.76 -17.56
N GLY A 77 -12.46 4.11 -17.74
CA GLY A 77 -12.04 5.46 -18.12
C GLY A 77 -12.19 6.51 -17.01
N LEU A 78 -12.37 6.09 -15.75
CA LEU A 78 -12.50 6.98 -14.59
C LEU A 78 -11.14 7.40 -14.03
N LEU A 79 -10.13 6.54 -14.12
CA LEU A 79 -8.74 6.85 -13.78
C LEU A 79 -7.90 6.85 -15.06
N ARG A 80 -7.52 8.04 -15.54
CA ARG A 80 -6.82 8.22 -16.83
C ARG A 80 -5.44 8.82 -16.64
N THR A 81 -4.46 8.28 -17.35
CA THR A 81 -3.09 8.81 -17.35
C THR A 81 -3.07 10.28 -17.77
N GLY A 82 -2.34 11.10 -17.00
CA GLY A 82 -2.20 12.53 -17.23
C GLY A 82 -3.42 13.37 -16.83
N GLN A 83 -4.51 12.75 -16.36
CA GLN A 83 -5.69 13.47 -15.88
C GLN A 83 -5.76 13.46 -14.35
N ARG A 84 -6.10 14.63 -13.80
CA ARG A 84 -6.41 14.77 -12.38
C ARG A 84 -7.79 14.16 -12.13
N THR A 85 -7.84 13.26 -11.15
CA THR A 85 -9.04 12.51 -10.77
C THR A 85 -9.29 12.75 -9.30
N PHE A 86 -10.54 12.94 -8.88
CA PHE A 86 -10.89 12.99 -7.47
C PHE A 86 -11.14 11.58 -6.94
N VAL A 87 -10.63 11.31 -5.74
CA VAL A 87 -10.80 10.02 -5.08
C VAL A 87 -11.22 10.18 -3.62
N ARG A 88 -11.95 9.20 -3.13
CA ARG A 88 -12.13 8.92 -1.70
C ARG A 88 -11.83 7.45 -1.46
N TRP A 89 -10.93 7.18 -0.53
CA TRP A 89 -10.49 5.81 -0.25
C TRP A 89 -10.17 5.61 1.23
N ARG A 90 -10.01 4.35 1.62
CA ARG A 90 -9.36 3.95 2.88
C ARG A 90 -7.93 3.57 2.59
N ALA A 91 -7.00 4.19 3.30
CA ALA A 91 -5.58 3.96 3.10
C ALA A 91 -4.79 4.04 4.40
N SER A 92 -3.59 3.46 4.39
CA SER A 92 -2.59 3.63 5.43
C SER A 92 -1.47 4.54 4.96
N GLY A 93 -1.10 5.53 5.77
CA GLY A 93 0.06 6.39 5.52
C GLY A 93 1.38 5.76 6.00
N THR A 94 2.46 6.03 5.28
CA THR A 94 3.82 5.57 5.62
C THR A 94 4.87 6.41 4.90
N ASP A 95 6.07 6.51 5.46
CA ASP A 95 7.24 7.13 4.81
C ASP A 95 8.24 6.07 4.30
N ASP A 96 7.82 4.81 4.25
CA ASP A 96 8.68 3.71 3.84
C ASP A 96 9.07 3.83 2.36
N ARG A 97 10.38 3.96 2.13
CA ARG A 97 11.00 4.06 0.80
C ARG A 97 10.87 2.78 -0.02
N LEU A 98 10.47 1.67 0.58
CA LEU A 98 10.19 0.42 -0.15
C LEU A 98 8.86 0.46 -0.89
N LEU A 99 7.97 1.39 -0.54
CA LEU A 99 6.62 1.46 -1.09
C LEU A 99 6.47 2.47 -2.23
N GLY A 100 7.52 3.22 -2.57
CA GLY A 100 7.53 4.22 -3.64
C GLY A 100 8.91 4.87 -3.83
N PRO A 101 9.05 5.90 -4.68
CA PRO A 101 10.33 6.56 -4.99
C PRO A 101 10.92 7.41 -3.84
N GLY A 102 10.49 7.18 -2.59
CA GLY A 102 10.87 7.92 -1.39
C GLY A 102 9.94 9.09 -1.08
N GLY A 103 9.73 9.33 0.23
CA GLY A 103 8.76 10.31 0.74
C GLY A 103 7.46 9.65 1.21
N PRO A 104 6.44 10.45 1.52
CA PRO A 104 5.16 9.94 2.00
C PRO A 104 4.47 9.07 0.96
N ALA A 105 3.86 7.98 1.41
CA ALA A 105 3.17 7.00 0.61
C ALA A 105 1.84 6.58 1.25
N LEU A 106 0.94 6.11 0.41
CA LEU A 106 -0.34 5.53 0.78
C LEU A 106 -0.44 4.09 0.29
N LEU A 107 -0.80 3.20 1.22
CA LEU A 107 -1.29 1.86 0.92
C LEU A 107 -2.81 1.92 0.84
N VAL A 108 -3.35 1.99 -0.37
CA VAL A 108 -4.80 2.04 -0.60
C VAL A 108 -5.38 0.65 -0.42
N ARG A 109 -6.42 0.51 0.42
CA ARG A 109 -7.07 -0.78 0.72
C ARG A 109 -8.44 -0.90 0.06
N ASP A 110 -9.22 0.18 0.11
CA ASP A 110 -10.56 0.25 -0.49
C ASP A 110 -10.78 1.61 -1.16
N ILE A 111 -11.47 1.62 -2.30
CA ILE A 111 -11.83 2.83 -3.03
C ILE A 111 -13.36 2.99 -3.04
N PHE A 112 -13.85 4.11 -2.51
CA PHE A 112 -15.29 4.41 -2.43
C PHE A 112 -15.77 5.28 -3.59
N GLU A 113 -14.90 6.15 -4.09
CA GLU A 113 -15.26 7.11 -5.11
C GLU A 113 -14.05 7.36 -6.02
N ILE A 114 -14.29 7.32 -7.33
CA ILE A 114 -13.37 7.81 -8.37
C ILE A 114 -14.22 8.55 -9.38
N ARG A 115 -13.88 9.81 -9.64
CA ARG A 115 -14.56 10.64 -10.65
C ARG A 115 -13.65 11.74 -11.18
N ALA A 116 -14.06 12.39 -12.25
CA ALA A 116 -13.39 13.59 -12.75
C ALA A 116 -13.25 14.65 -11.63
N SER A 117 -12.07 15.28 -11.57
CA SER A 117 -11.81 16.34 -10.60
C SER A 117 -12.57 17.63 -10.91
N SER A 118 -12.91 18.38 -9.88
CA SER A 118 -13.46 19.73 -9.90
C SER A 118 -12.67 20.62 -8.93
N ASP A 119 -12.62 21.92 -9.20
CA ASP A 119 -11.89 22.89 -8.38
C ASP A 119 -12.45 23.02 -6.95
N ASP A 120 -13.72 22.64 -6.75
CA ASP A 120 -14.38 22.71 -5.44
C ASP A 120 -14.31 21.40 -4.63
N ASP A 121 -13.68 20.35 -5.15
CA ASP A 121 -13.67 19.02 -4.53
C ASP A 121 -13.24 19.05 -3.06
N CYS A 122 -12.16 19.78 -2.77
CA CYS A 122 -11.59 19.83 -1.44
C CYS A 122 -12.29 20.83 -0.52
N ARG A 123 -13.09 21.76 -1.05
CA ARG A 123 -13.87 22.71 -0.23
C ARG A 123 -15.14 22.08 0.33
N ARG A 124 -15.67 21.05 -0.33
CA ARG A 124 -16.94 20.40 0.03
C ARG A 124 -16.78 19.26 1.04
N GLN A 125 -15.56 18.99 1.50
CA GLN A 125 -15.27 17.93 2.47
C GLN A 125 -15.63 18.32 3.91
N ASP A 126 -15.63 19.62 4.23
CA ASP A 126 -15.84 20.15 5.58
C ASP A 126 -17.29 20.58 5.86
N ARG A 127 -18.24 20.23 4.98
CA ARG A 127 -19.68 20.50 5.15
C ARG A 127 -20.46 19.22 5.39
#